data_AF-A0A6S6P5S9-F1
#
_entry.id   AF-A0A6S6P5S9-F1
#
_cell.length_a   1.000
_cell.length_b   1.000
_cell.length_c   1.000
_cell.angle_alpha   90.00
_cell.angle_beta   90.00
_cell.angle_gamma   90.00
#
_symmetry.space_group_name_H-M   'P 1'
#
loop_
_entity.id
_entity.type
_entity.pdbx_description
1 polymer ?
#
loop_
_entity_poly.entity_id
_entity_poly.type
_entity_poly.pdbx_seq_one_letter_code
_entity_poly.pdbx_strand_id
1 'polypeptide(L)' 'MGRAEGEHEGLVLIDAVREFNSDVPIFIYSTPKSEDFIAECERRGAQAVVSDPRDLFKAVLGAVADAKSKTLKMSPA' A
#
# COMPACT_ATOMS: atom_id res chain seq x y z
N MET A 1 10.55 -22.36 4.55
CA MET A 1 10.59 -21.12 5.37
C MET A 1 9.33 -21.14 6.20
N GLY A 2 9.41 -21.41 7.51
CA GLY A 2 8.26 -21.71 8.38
C GLY A 2 7.35 -20.52 8.70
N ARG A 3 6.95 -19.76 7.68
CA ARG A 3 5.83 -18.83 7.78
C ARG A 3 4.55 -19.66 7.75
N ALA A 4 3.56 -19.27 8.55
CA ALA A 4 2.22 -19.79 8.35
C ALA A 4 1.81 -19.47 6.91
N GLU A 5 1.35 -20.48 6.18
CA GLU A 5 0.85 -20.33 4.82
C GLU A 5 -0.68 -20.30 4.92
N GLY A 6 -1.26 -19.12 4.70
CA GLY A 6 -2.70 -18.89 4.73
C GLY A 6 -3.06 -17.69 3.85
N GLU A 7 -4.31 -17.62 3.39
CA GLU A 7 -4.76 -16.60 2.42
C GLU A 7 -4.56 -15.15 2.91
N HIS A 8 -4.49 -14.95 4.23
CA HIS A 8 -4.36 -13.63 4.86
C HIS A 8 -2.94 -13.32 5.37
N GLU A 9 -2.02 -14.27 5.34
CA GLU A 9 -0.67 -14.09 5.93
C GLU A 9 0.16 -13.05 5.18
N GLY A 10 -0.11 -12.86 3.87
CA GLY A 10 0.46 -11.76 3.08
C GLY A 10 -0.05 -10.37 3.46
N LEU A 11 -1.16 -10.28 4.22
CA LEU A 11 -1.84 -9.02 4.57
C LEU A 11 -1.58 -8.57 6.02
N VAL A 12 -1.09 -9.47 6.88
CA VAL A 12 -0.73 -9.14 8.28
C VAL A 12 0.30 -8.00 8.37
N LEU A 13 1.18 -7.90 7.38
CA LEU A 13 2.15 -6.81 7.30
C LEU A 13 1.49 -5.44 7.17
N ILE A 14 0.32 -5.36 6.52
CA ILE A 14 -0.41 -4.09 6.34
C ILE A 14 -0.84 -3.57 7.71
N ASP A 15 -1.43 -4.44 8.54
CA ASP A 15 -1.90 -4.10 9.87
C ASP A 15 -0.72 -3.63 10.76
N ALA A 16 0.38 -4.38 10.77
CA ALA A 16 1.58 -4.02 11.54
C ALA A 16 2.19 -2.67 11.11
N VAL A 17 2.21 -2.38 9.80
CA VAL A 17 2.68 -1.08 9.31
C VAL A 17 1.73 0.04 9.74
N ARG A 18 0.42 -0.19 9.69
CA ARG A 18 -0.59 0.81 10.09
C ARG A 18 -0.54 1.10 11.60
N GLU A 19 -0.27 0.10 12.43
CA GLU A 19 -0.05 0.28 13.88
C GLU A 19 1.21 1.11 14.17
N PHE A 20 2.28 0.92 13.39
CA PHE A 20 3.52 1.67 13.56
C PHE A 20 3.45 3.10 13.01
N ASN A 21 2.86 3.27 11.82
CA ASN A 21 2.71 4.55 11.16
C ASN A 21 1.55 4.53 10.15
N SER A 22 0.48 5.26 10.49
CA SER A 22 -0.73 5.37 9.68
C SER A 22 -0.50 5.96 8.29
N ASP A 23 0.57 6.73 8.09
CA ASP A 23 0.77 7.57 6.91
C ASP A 23 1.68 6.93 5.87
N VAL A 24 2.29 5.76 6.17
CA VAL A 24 3.15 5.06 5.20
C VAL A 24 2.32 4.62 3.99
N PRO A 25 2.66 5.02 2.75
CA PRO A 25 1.96 4.53 1.58
C PRO A 25 2.31 3.05 1.35
N ILE A 26 1.30 2.20 1.21
CA ILE A 26 1.46 0.75 0.99
C ILE A 26 0.89 0.39 -0.37
N PHE A 27 1.69 -0.27 -1.20
CA PHE A 27 1.29 -0.75 -2.52
C PHE A 27 1.51 -2.26 -2.59
N ILE A 28 0.50 -2.98 -3.10
CA ILE A 28 0.57 -4.43 -3.24
C ILE A 28 0.74 -4.76 -4.72
N TYR A 29 1.86 -5.42 -5.04
CA TYR A 29 2.13 -5.93 -6.37
C TYR A 29 1.96 -7.46 -6.37
N SER A 30 0.91 -7.95 -7.04
CA SER A 30 0.66 -9.39 -7.12
C SER A 30 -0.07 -9.77 -8.41
N THR A 31 -0.04 -11.05 -8.78
CA THR A 31 -0.84 -11.59 -9.89
C THR A 31 -2.33 -11.28 -9.71
N PRO A 32 -3.17 -11.31 -10.77
CA PRO A 32 -4.59 -10.99 -10.66
C PRO A 32 -5.25 -11.70 -9.47
N LYS A 33 -5.97 -10.92 -8.65
CA LYS A 33 -6.69 -11.38 -7.46
C LYS A 33 -8.18 -11.12 -7.62
N SER A 34 -9.00 -11.84 -6.88
CA SER A 34 -10.43 -11.59 -6.81
C SER A 34 -10.71 -10.18 -6.28
N GLU A 35 -11.88 -9.63 -6.61
CA GLU A 35 -12.36 -8.37 -6.05
C GLU A 35 -12.38 -8.39 -4.52
N ASP A 36 -12.74 -9.54 -3.92
CA ASP A 36 -12.74 -9.73 -2.46
C ASP A 36 -11.36 -9.52 -1.84
N PHE A 37 -10.29 -9.98 -2.49
CA PHE A 37 -8.92 -9.78 -1.99
C PHE A 37 -8.52 -8.31 -2.09
N ILE A 38 -8.88 -7.63 -3.19
CA ILE A 38 -8.59 -6.21 -3.38
C ILE A 38 -9.31 -5.39 -2.31
N ALA A 39 -10.61 -5.64 -2.11
CA ALA A 39 -11.41 -4.99 -1.09
C ALA A 39 -10.84 -5.20 0.32
N GLU A 40 -10.35 -6.40 0.63
CA GLU A 40 -9.73 -6.69 1.91
C GLU A 40 -8.40 -5.92 2.12
N CYS A 41 -7.58 -5.81 1.07
CA CYS A 41 -6.34 -5.03 1.11
C CYS A 41 -6.63 -3.54 1.35
N GLU A 42 -7.61 -3.00 0.62
CA GLU A 42 -8.06 -1.60 0.75
C GLU A 42 -8.63 -1.33 2.15
N ARG A 43 -9.45 -2.24 2.68
CA ARG A 43 -10.00 -2.16 4.04
C ARG A 43 -8.91 -2.10 5.11
N ARG A 44 -7.79 -2.77 4.90
CA ARG A 44 -6.61 -2.74 5.80
C ARG A 44 -5.71 -1.52 5.55
N GLY A 45 -6.02 -0.70 4.56
CA GLY A 45 -5.31 0.55 4.28
C GLY A 45 -4.20 0.43 3.24
N ALA A 46 -4.24 -0.58 2.35
CA ALA A 46 -3.44 -0.53 1.14
C ALA A 46 -3.92 0.63 0.24
N GLN A 47 -2.98 1.33 -0.38
CA GLN A 47 -3.26 2.47 -1.27
C GLN A 47 -3.60 2.02 -2.69
N ALA A 48 -3.01 0.90 -3.14
CA ALA A 48 -3.37 0.25 -4.39
C ALA A 48 -2.96 -1.23 -4.38
N VAL A 49 -3.72 -2.04 -5.10
CA VAL A 49 -3.37 -3.42 -5.47
C VAL A 49 -3.27 -3.49 -6.98
N VAL A 50 -2.11 -3.85 -7.50
CA VAL A 50 -1.83 -3.80 -8.94
C VAL A 50 -1.07 -5.05 -9.39
N SER A 51 -1.35 -5.48 -10.62
CA SER A 51 -0.65 -6.60 -11.26
C SER A 51 0.23 -6.17 -12.44
N ASP A 52 0.07 -4.93 -12.93
CA ASP A 52 0.90 -4.34 -13.98
C ASP A 52 2.00 -3.45 -13.36
N PRO A 53 3.30 -3.68 -13.68
CA PRO A 53 4.40 -2.84 -13.23
C PRO A 53 4.27 -1.36 -13.57
N ARG A 54 3.64 -1.00 -14.69
CA ARG A 54 3.42 0.38 -15.11
C ARG A 54 2.44 1.08 -14.18
N ASP A 55 1.41 0.36 -13.72
CA ASP A 55 0.43 0.91 -12.80
C ASP A 55 1.00 1.03 -11.39
N LEU A 56 1.86 0.09 -10.98
CA LEU A 56 2.67 0.25 -9.77
C LEU A 56 3.52 1.51 -9.83
N PHE A 57 4.23 1.73 -10.94
CA PHE A 57 5.08 2.90 -11.10
C PHE A 57 4.30 4.21 -11.03
N LYS A 58 3.13 4.30 -11.69
CA LYS A 58 2.23 5.47 -11.60
C LYS A 58 1.76 5.71 -10.17
N ALA A 59 1.32 4.65 -9.46
CA ALA A 59 0.81 4.76 -8.09
C ALA A 59 1.88 5.27 -7.11
N VAL A 60 3.10 4.74 -7.22
CA VAL A 60 4.24 5.17 -6.39
C VAL A 60 4.63 6.61 -6.68
N LEU A 61 4.76 6.99 -7.96
CA LEU A 61 5.11 8.36 -8.33
C LEU A 61 4.05 9.37 -7.87
N GLY A 62 2.76 9.02 -7.98
CA GLY A 62 1.66 9.84 -7.47
C GLY A 62 1.81 10.11 -5.97
N ALA A 63 1.98 9.05 -5.17
CA ALA A 63 2.14 9.21 -3.72
C ALA A 63 3.38 10.01 -3.33
N VAL A 64 4.50 9.87 -4.05
CA VAL A 64 5.72 10.67 -3.80
C VAL A 64 5.50 12.14 -4.14
N ALA A 65 4.80 12.44 -5.23
CA ALA A 65 4.46 13.81 -5.62
C ALA A 65 3.53 14.47 -4.59
N ASP A 66 2.55 13.71 -4.08
CA ASP A 66 1.62 14.17 -3.05
C ASP A 66 2.33 14.42 -1.71
N ALA A 67 3.25 13.52 -1.32
CA ALA A 67 4.07 13.70 -0.12
C ALA A 67 4.94 14.95 -0.19
N LYS A 68 5.62 15.19 -1.33
CA LYS A 68 6.41 16.43 -1.54
C LYS A 68 5.54 17.68 -1.44
N SER A 69 4.34 17.64 -2.00
CA SER A 69 3.40 18.76 -1.97
C SER A 69 2.93 19.09 -0.55
N LYS A 70 2.81 18.09 0.33
CA LYS A 70 2.51 18.29 1.76
C LYS A 70 3.71 18.88 2.51
N THR A 71 4.93 18.40 2.26
CA THR A 71 6.16 18.95 2.89
C THR A 71 6.40 20.42 2.52
N LEU A 72 6.22 20.79 1.25
CA LEU A 72 6.41 22.16 0.77
C LEU A 72 5.40 23.17 1.37
N LYS A 73 4.19 22.71 1.73
CA LYS A 73 3.15 23.56 2.35
C LYS A 73 3.34 23.73 3.86
N MET A 74 4.26 22.99 4.50
CA MET A 74 4.49 23.01 5.95
C MET A 74 5.74 23.77 6.39
N SER A 75 6.57 24.27 5.47
CA SER A 75 7.67 25.16 5.83
C SER A 75 7.13 26.56 6.16
N PRO A 76 7.36 27.10 7.37
CA PRO A 76 7.05 28.50 7.66
C PRO A 76 8.01 29.41 6.86
N ALA A 77 7.47 30.52 6.37
CA ALA A 77 8.23 31.63 5.81
C ALA A 77 8.97 32.41 6.89
#